data_AF-A0A7Y4UAN5-F1
#
_entry.id   AF-A0A7Y4UAN5-F1
#
_cell.length_a   1.000
_cell.length_b   1.000
_cell.length_c   1.000
_cell.angle_alpha   90.00
_cell.angle_beta   90.00
_cell.angle_gamma   90.00
#
_symmetry.space_group_name_H-M   'P 1'
#
loop_
_entity.id
_entity.type
_entity.pdbx_description
1 polymer ?
#
loop_
_entity_poly.entity_id
_entity_poly.type
_entity_poly.pdbx_seq_one_letter_code
_entity_poly.pdbx_strand_id
1 'polypeptide(L)'
;MILNTSIWQSVINEAKAKASNSPLWLKAIDRAVVEVETARYWSFADGVLTIQSTSSGKLYKIGNDHKCEATAFNRPCKHRAARRLMALYYEALGNVAPVADEAAPVAPAIVAMRQREAERAASVLVMRYEGKRTYCGAIEI
;
A
#
# COMPACT_ATOMS: atom_id res chain seq x y z
N MET A 1 -4.24 -4.30 -15.05
CA MET A 1 -5.08 -3.94 -13.88
C MET A 1 -4.21 -4.06 -12.63
N ILE A 2 -4.20 -3.07 -11.73
CA ILE A 2 -3.28 -3.00 -10.57
C ILE A 2 -3.98 -3.35 -9.24
N LEU A 3 -5.30 -3.60 -9.25
CA LEU A 3 -6.06 -3.95 -8.03
C LEU A 3 -5.73 -5.37 -7.54
N ASN A 4 -5.72 -5.56 -6.23
CA ASN A 4 -5.68 -6.90 -5.64
C ASN A 4 -7.03 -7.59 -5.89
N THR A 5 -7.02 -8.57 -6.79
CA THR A 5 -8.23 -9.21 -7.31
C THR A 5 -9.01 -9.97 -6.24
N SER A 6 -8.35 -10.57 -5.24
CA SER A 6 -9.05 -11.34 -4.21
C SER A 6 -9.83 -10.43 -3.24
N ILE A 7 -9.19 -9.35 -2.77
CA ILE A 7 -9.82 -8.34 -1.92
C ILE A 7 -10.97 -7.67 -2.67
N TRP A 8 -10.74 -7.31 -3.94
CA TRP A 8 -11.76 -6.68 -4.77
C TRP A 8 -13.02 -7.54 -4.94
N GLN A 9 -12.86 -8.84 -5.24
CA GLN A 9 -13.99 -9.76 -5.37
C GLN A 9 -14.72 -9.99 -4.03
N SER A 10 -13.99 -10.05 -2.92
CA SER A 10 -14.59 -10.14 -1.58
C SER A 10 -15.51 -8.93 -1.30
N VAL A 11 -15.01 -7.72 -1.57
CA VAL A 11 -15.78 -6.47 -1.39
C VAL A 11 -17.01 -6.43 -2.29
N ILE A 12 -16.90 -6.88 -3.55
CA ILE A 12 -18.05 -6.96 -4.47
C ILE A 12 -19.11 -7.90 -3.91
N ASN A 13 -18.71 -9.09 -3.43
CA ASN A 13 -19.64 -10.08 -2.91
C ASN A 13 -20.35 -9.59 -1.64
N GLU A 14 -19.63 -8.94 -0.73
CA GLU A 14 -20.21 -8.33 0.47
C GLU A 14 -21.19 -7.21 0.12
N ALA A 15 -20.83 -6.33 -0.82
CA ALA A 15 -21.70 -5.26 -1.30
C ALA A 15 -22.98 -5.82 -1.96
N LYS A 16 -22.87 -6.90 -2.74
CA LYS A 16 -24.02 -7.60 -3.33
C LYS A 16 -24.90 -8.25 -2.27
N ALA A 17 -24.31 -8.88 -1.25
CA ALA A 17 -25.05 -9.48 -0.15
C ALA A 17 -25.86 -8.43 0.62
N LYS A 18 -25.26 -7.27 0.91
CA LYS A 18 -25.94 -6.11 1.54
C LYS A 18 -27.05 -5.53 0.66
N ALA A 19 -26.87 -5.57 -0.65
CA ALA A 19 -27.84 -5.07 -1.63
C ALA A 19 -28.85 -6.13 -2.12
N SER A 20 -28.85 -7.33 -1.55
CA SER A 20 -29.69 -8.46 -1.98
C SER A 20 -31.18 -8.12 -2.07
N ASN A 21 -31.67 -7.23 -1.20
CA ASN A 21 -33.06 -6.80 -1.15
C ASN A 21 -33.45 -5.79 -2.26
N SER A 22 -32.50 -5.30 -3.07
CA SER A 22 -32.79 -4.28 -4.09
C SER A 22 -32.14 -4.61 -5.45
N PRO A 23 -32.92 -5.04 -6.45
CA PRO A 23 -32.39 -5.39 -7.76
C PRO A 23 -31.80 -4.18 -8.51
N LEU A 24 -32.26 -2.97 -8.22
CA LEU A 24 -31.71 -1.74 -8.80
C LEU A 24 -30.29 -1.47 -8.30
N TRP A 25 -30.01 -1.75 -7.03
CA TRP A 25 -28.67 -1.64 -6.47
C TRP A 25 -27.73 -2.71 -7.01
N LEU A 26 -28.19 -3.95 -7.18
CA LEU A 26 -27.40 -5.01 -7.80
C LEU A 26 -26.94 -4.61 -9.21
N LYS A 27 -27.87 -4.13 -10.06
CA LYS A 27 -27.54 -3.61 -11.40
C LYS A 27 -26.57 -2.42 -11.35
N ALA A 28 -26.71 -1.53 -10.36
CA ALA A 28 -25.81 -0.39 -10.21
C ALA A 28 -24.40 -0.83 -9.80
N ILE A 29 -24.28 -1.85 -8.94
CA ILE A 29 -23.02 -2.47 -8.54
C ILE A 29 -22.35 -3.14 -9.74
N ASP A 30 -23.07 -3.98 -10.50
CA ASP A 30 -22.50 -4.66 -11.67
C ASP A 30 -21.96 -3.65 -12.70
N ARG A 31 -22.72 -2.58 -12.98
CA ARG A 31 -22.26 -1.51 -13.87
C ARG A 31 -21.06 -0.74 -13.32
N ALA A 32 -20.98 -0.57 -12.00
CA ALA A 32 -19.86 0.09 -11.36
C ALA A 32 -18.57 -0.74 -11.46
N VAL A 33 -18.66 -2.06 -11.27
CA VAL A 33 -17.53 -2.99 -11.42
C VAL A 33 -16.96 -2.92 -12.83
N VAL A 34 -17.83 -3.02 -13.85
CA VAL A 34 -17.41 -2.91 -15.25
C VAL A 34 -16.74 -1.58 -15.54
N GLU A 35 -17.28 -0.47 -15.02
CA GLU A 35 -16.69 0.85 -15.21
C GLU A 35 -15.29 0.93 -14.60
N VAL A 36 -15.10 0.43 -13.38
CA VAL A 36 -13.80 0.45 -12.68
C VAL A 36 -12.76 -0.41 -13.40
N GLU A 37 -13.15 -1.61 -13.83
CA GLU A 37 -12.24 -2.57 -14.46
C GLU A 37 -11.85 -2.15 -15.88
N THR A 38 -12.77 -1.49 -16.59
CA THR A 38 -12.57 -1.09 -17.99
C THR A 38 -12.11 0.36 -18.13
N ALA A 39 -12.24 1.19 -17.08
CA ALA A 39 -11.83 2.60 -17.15
C ALA A 39 -10.34 2.72 -17.45
N ARG A 40 -10.02 3.58 -18.43
CA ARG A 40 -8.65 3.92 -18.78
C ARG A 40 -7.92 4.62 -17.64
N TYR A 41 -8.66 5.44 -16.89
CA TYR A 41 -8.13 6.22 -15.78
C TYR A 41 -9.15 6.30 -14.65
N TRP A 42 -8.68 6.02 -13.44
CA TRP A 42 -9.38 6.31 -12.20
C TRP A 42 -8.38 6.59 -11.08
N SER A 43 -8.79 7.40 -10.10
CA SER A 43 -8.07 7.64 -8.85
C SER A 43 -9.04 7.81 -7.70
N PHE A 44 -8.64 7.35 -6.51
CA PHE A 44 -9.42 7.51 -5.29
C PHE A 44 -8.54 8.13 -4.22
N ALA A 45 -8.89 9.34 -3.79
CA ALA A 45 -8.15 10.11 -2.79
C ALA A 45 -9.14 10.91 -1.93
N ASP A 46 -8.89 11.01 -0.63
CA ASP A 46 -9.71 11.79 0.32
C ASP A 46 -11.21 11.50 0.25
N GLY A 47 -11.57 10.24 -0.05
CA GLY A 47 -12.96 9.83 -0.19
C GLY A 47 -13.66 10.36 -1.44
N VAL A 48 -12.92 10.89 -2.43
CA VAL A 48 -13.42 11.33 -3.73
C VAL A 48 -12.91 10.39 -4.82
N LEU A 49 -13.83 9.83 -5.60
CA LEU A 49 -13.51 9.01 -6.77
C LEU A 49 -13.46 9.90 -8.01
N THR A 50 -12.31 9.97 -8.66
CA THR A 50 -12.19 10.55 -10.00
C THR A 50 -12.09 9.41 -11.00
N ILE A 51 -13.05 9.28 -11.91
CA ILE A 51 -13.08 8.20 -12.91
C ILE A 51 -13.40 8.77 -14.29
N GLN A 52 -12.65 8.32 -15.30
CA GLN A 52 -13.00 8.58 -16.69
C GLN A 52 -14.04 7.56 -17.14
N SER A 53 -15.21 8.02 -17.58
CA SER A 53 -16.23 7.08 -18.05
C SER A 53 -15.82 6.43 -19.36
N THR A 54 -16.01 5.12 -19.44
CA THR A 54 -15.78 4.34 -20.66
C THR A 54 -16.78 4.67 -21.76
N SER A 55 -18.03 4.92 -21.37
CA SER A 55 -19.13 5.23 -22.30
C SER A 55 -19.05 6.62 -22.92
N SER A 56 -18.70 7.65 -22.13
CA SER A 56 -18.74 9.05 -22.57
C SER A 56 -17.37 9.70 -22.73
N GLY A 57 -16.30 9.04 -22.27
CA GLY A 57 -14.94 9.60 -22.24
C GLY A 57 -14.75 10.76 -21.25
N LYS A 58 -15.81 11.22 -20.58
CA LYS A 58 -15.78 12.36 -19.66
C LYS A 58 -15.19 11.96 -18.32
N LEU A 59 -14.45 12.88 -17.70
CA LEU A 59 -13.93 12.73 -16.35
C LEU A 59 -15.00 13.13 -15.33
N TYR A 60 -15.33 12.24 -14.41
CA TYR A 60 -16.27 12.49 -13.33
C TYR A 60 -15.53 12.53 -11.99
N LYS A 61 -15.80 13.57 -11.19
CA LYS A 61 -15.41 13.64 -9.78
C LYS A 61 -16.62 13.35 -8.91
N ILE A 62 -16.53 12.29 -8.10
CA ILE A 62 -17.64 11.70 -7.38
C ILE A 62 -17.32 11.79 -5.88
N GLY A 63 -17.94 12.76 -5.20
CA GLY A 63 -17.89 12.93 -3.75
C GLY A 63 -19.08 12.28 -3.03
N ASN A 64 -19.31 12.66 -1.77
CA ASN A 64 -20.44 12.17 -0.99
C ASN A 64 -21.79 12.62 -1.54
N ASP A 65 -21.85 13.87 -1.96
CA ASP A 65 -23.05 14.52 -2.48
C ASP A 65 -23.10 14.48 -4.01
N HIS A 66 -22.61 13.40 -4.63
CA HIS A 66 -22.61 13.27 -6.08
C HIS A 66 -24.04 13.30 -6.63
N LYS A 67 -24.34 14.32 -7.42
CA LYS A 67 -25.61 14.49 -8.11
C LYS A 67 -25.42 14.12 -9.57
N CYS A 68 -25.87 12.93 -9.96
CA CYS A 68 -26.11 12.62 -11.37
C CYS A 68 -27.61 12.53 -11.63
N GLU A 69 -27.98 12.47 -12.91
CA GLU A 69 -29.38 12.36 -13.35
C GLU A 69 -30.15 11.26 -12.60
N ALA A 70 -29.58 10.06 -12.45
CA ALA A 70 -30.21 8.99 -11.68
C ALA A 70 -30.47 9.37 -10.20
N THR A 71 -29.59 10.15 -9.57
CA THR A 71 -29.76 10.63 -8.19
C THR A 71 -30.83 11.72 -8.11
N ALA A 72 -30.98 12.55 -9.15
CA ALA A 72 -32.09 13.50 -9.24
C ALA A 72 -33.46 12.80 -9.24
N PHE A 73 -33.53 11.58 -9.79
CA PHE A 73 -34.73 10.73 -9.75
C PHE A 73 -34.78 9.78 -8.54
N ASN A 74 -33.98 9.99 -7.49
CA ASN A 74 -33.87 9.11 -6.32
C ASN A 74 -33.54 7.64 -6.65
N ARG A 75 -32.86 7.38 -7.76
CA ARG A 75 -32.46 6.04 -8.19
C ARG A 75 -31.01 5.73 -7.80
N PRO A 76 -30.69 4.47 -7.49
CA PRO A 76 -29.32 4.02 -7.35
C PRO A 76 -28.52 4.32 -8.62
N CYS A 77 -27.34 4.92 -8.47
CA CYS A 77 -26.50 5.29 -9.61
C CYS A 77 -25.16 4.57 -9.55
N LYS A 78 -24.62 4.23 -10.73
CA LYS A 78 -23.33 3.54 -10.87
C LYS A 78 -22.17 4.33 -10.21
N HIS A 79 -22.21 5.65 -10.28
CA HIS A 79 -21.17 6.52 -9.69
C HIS A 79 -21.11 6.38 -8.17
N ARG A 80 -22.27 6.42 -7.49
CA ARG A 80 -22.35 6.27 -6.04
C ARG A 80 -21.97 4.86 -5.61
N ALA A 81 -22.37 3.84 -6.38
CA ALA A 81 -21.95 2.46 -6.15
C ALA A 81 -20.42 2.31 -6.29
N ALA A 82 -19.82 2.85 -7.38
CA ALA A 82 -18.38 2.80 -7.63
C ALA A 82 -17.58 3.45 -6.49
N ARG A 83 -17.98 4.65 -6.05
CA ARG A 83 -17.32 5.33 -4.93
C ARG A 83 -17.38 4.50 -3.64
N ARG A 84 -18.54 3.92 -3.35
CA ARG A 84 -18.71 3.07 -2.15
C ARG A 84 -17.87 1.81 -2.20
N LEU A 85 -17.80 1.15 -3.35
CA LEU A 85 -16.95 -0.02 -3.54
C LEU A 85 -15.47 0.35 -3.36
N MET A 86 -15.04 1.49 -3.90
CA MET A 86 -13.67 1.97 -3.70
C MET A 86 -13.38 2.29 -2.24
N ALA A 87 -14.30 2.94 -1.52
CA ALA A 87 -14.14 3.20 -0.09
C ALA A 87 -13.95 1.88 0.71
N LEU A 88 -14.83 0.90 0.50
CA LEU A 88 -14.73 -0.42 1.15
C LEU A 88 -13.45 -1.16 0.77
N TYR A 89 -12.99 -1.03 -0.47
CA TYR A 89 -11.73 -1.62 -0.92
C TYR A 89 -10.52 -1.00 -0.23
N TYR A 90 -10.47 0.33 -0.10
CA TYR A 90 -9.39 1.00 0.62
C TYR A 90 -9.41 0.71 2.13
N GLU A 91 -10.60 0.59 2.73
CA GLU A 91 -10.77 0.12 4.10
C GLU A 91 -10.24 -1.32 4.26
N ALA A 92 -10.59 -2.22 3.33
CA ALA A 92 -10.10 -3.59 3.32
C ALA A 92 -8.58 -3.66 3.12
N LEU A 93 -8.00 -2.82 2.26
CA LEU A 93 -6.54 -2.72 2.11
C LEU A 93 -5.86 -2.25 3.39
N GLY A 94 -6.43 -1.27 4.10
CA GLY A 94 -5.92 -0.81 5.39
C GLY A 94 -5.96 -1.90 6.47
N ASN A 95 -6.96 -2.78 6.42
CA ASN A 95 -7.09 -3.91 7.34
C ASN A 95 -6.12 -5.07 7.02
N VAL A 96 -5.60 -5.14 5.78
CA VAL A 96 -4.54 -6.07 5.37
C VAL A 96 -3.16 -5.46 5.68
N ALA A 97 -3.07 -4.56 6.66
CA ALA A 97 -1.80 -4.10 7.22
C ALA A 97 -0.84 -5.30 7.33
N PRO A 98 0.42 -5.16 6.85
CA PRO A 98 1.34 -6.29 6.82
C PRO A 98 1.37 -6.85 8.23
N VAL A 99 1.06 -8.14 8.36
CA VAL A 99 1.56 -8.92 9.48
C VAL A 99 3.03 -8.58 9.46
N ALA A 100 3.49 -7.79 10.44
CA ALA A 100 4.91 -7.59 10.59
C ALA A 100 5.47 -9.01 10.58
N ASP A 101 6.32 -9.33 9.60
CA ASP A 101 7.21 -10.45 9.74
C ASP A 101 7.88 -10.20 11.08
N GLU A 102 7.37 -10.87 12.10
CA GLU A 102 7.97 -10.97 13.40
C GLU A 102 9.30 -11.61 13.08
N ALA A 103 10.30 -10.74 12.95
CA ALA A 103 11.59 -11.07 12.41
C ALA A 103 12.02 -12.34 13.11
N ALA A 104 12.01 -13.45 12.36
CA ALA A 104 12.57 -14.70 12.82
C ALA A 104 13.93 -14.32 13.41
N PRO A 105 14.23 -14.68 14.68
CA PRO A 105 15.48 -14.28 15.30
C PRO A 105 16.59 -14.75 14.36
N VAL A 106 17.26 -13.80 13.73
CA VAL A 106 18.39 -14.06 12.86
C VAL A 106 19.33 -14.90 13.70
N ALA A 107 19.50 -16.17 13.31
CA ALA A 107 20.26 -17.14 14.06
C ALA A 107 21.59 -16.52 14.51
N PRO A 108 22.02 -16.71 15.78
CA PRO A 108 23.17 -16.01 16.37
C PRO A 108 24.52 -16.30 15.66
N ALA A 109 24.53 -17.16 14.64
CA ALA A 109 25.71 -17.52 13.87
C ALA A 109 26.35 -16.34 13.11
N ILE A 110 25.57 -15.39 12.59
CA ILE A 110 26.12 -14.27 11.78
C ILE A 110 26.74 -13.18 12.67
N VAL A 111 26.17 -12.94 13.86
CA VAL A 111 26.72 -11.97 14.83
C VAL A 111 28.07 -12.46 15.40
N ALA A 112 28.21 -13.77 15.62
CA ALA A 112 29.43 -14.37 16.14
C ALA A 112 30.61 -14.38 15.14
N MET A 113 30.38 -14.28 13.82
CA MET A 113 31.47 -14.13 12.85
C MET A 113 32.04 -12.70 12.85
N ARG A 114 31.19 -11.67 12.94
CA ARG A 114 31.63 -10.27 12.95
C ARG A 114 32.42 -9.90 14.21
N GLN A 115 32.06 -10.46 15.37
CA GLN A 115 32.82 -10.23 16.61
C GLN A 115 34.23 -10.83 16.55
N ARG A 116 34.38 -12.01 15.95
CA ARG A 116 35.70 -12.65 15.77
C ARG A 116 36.59 -11.92 14.77
N GLU A 117 36.03 -11.31 13.74
CA GLU A 117 36.80 -10.46 12.80
C GLU A 117 37.26 -9.15 13.46
N ALA A 118 36.42 -8.54 14.30
CA ALA A 118 36.79 -7.35 15.06
C ALA A 118 37.92 -7.63 16.08
N GLU A 119 37.87 -8.77 16.77
CA GLU A 119 38.92 -9.20 17.71
C GLU A 119 40.25 -9.52 17.00
N ARG A 120 40.20 -10.13 15.80
CA ARG A 120 41.39 -10.37 14.97
C ARG A 120 42.03 -9.09 14.46
N ALA A 121 41.22 -8.10 14.06
CA ALA A 121 41.71 -6.79 13.65
C ALA A 121 42.35 -6.04 14.82
N ALA A 122 41.79 -6.16 16.03
CA ALA A 122 42.36 -5.56 17.23
C ALA A 122 43.70 -6.19 17.64
N SER A 123 43.86 -7.52 17.55
CA SER A 123 45.14 -8.17 17.93
C SER A 123 46.29 -7.84 16.96
N VAL A 124 45.99 -7.65 15.67
CA VAL A 124 46.98 -7.19 14.67
C VAL A 124 47.44 -5.75 14.94
N LEU A 125 46.59 -4.91 15.54
CA LEU A 125 46.93 -3.52 15.86
C LEU A 125 47.87 -3.42 17.09
N VAL A 126 47.70 -4.29 18.09
CA VAL A 126 48.51 -4.26 19.33
C VAL A 126 49.96 -4.69 19.08
N MET A 127 50.23 -5.63 18.15
CA MET A 127 51.61 -6.02 17.82
C MET A 127 52.43 -4.94 17.12
N ARG A 128 51.81 -3.90 16.54
CA ARG A 128 52.54 -2.85 15.80
C ARG A 128 53.05 -1.72 16.69
N TYR A 129 52.66 -1.68 17.97
CA TYR A 129 53.00 -0.58 18.88
C TYR A 129 54.18 -0.88 19.83
N GLU A 130 54.69 -2.10 19.89
CA GLU A 130 55.84 -2.47 20.75
C GLU A 130 57.20 -2.42 20.03
N GLY A 131 57.27 -1.80 18.85
CA GLY A 131 58.45 -1.82 17.97
C GLY A 131 59.21 -0.49 17.79
N LYS A 132 58.99 0.54 18.63
CA LYS A 132 59.79 1.79 18.56
C LYS A 132 60.28 2.23 19.93
N ARG A 133 61.33 1.56 20.39
CA ARG A 133 62.29 2.11 21.34
C ARG A 133 63.41 2.78 20.51
N THR A 134 63.80 4.00 20.91
CA THR A 134 65.10 4.69 20.72
C THR A 134 65.31 5.84 19.69
N TYR A 135 65.44 7.04 20.29
CA TYR A 135 66.52 8.07 20.25
C TYR A 135 66.64 9.20 19.18
N CYS A 136 67.18 10.31 19.71
CA CYS A 136 67.74 11.56 19.13
C CYS A 136 66.76 12.74 18.95
N GLY A 137 67.00 13.94 19.51
CA GLY A 137 68.17 14.43 20.23
C GLY A 137 67.91 15.83 20.84
N ALA A 138 68.78 16.19 21.78
CA ALA A 138 68.88 17.49 22.40
C ALA A 138 69.28 18.56 21.37
N ILE A 139 68.69 19.76 21.50
CA ILE A 139 69.18 20.99 20.88
C ILE A 139 69.44 21.96 22.04
N GLU A 140 70.71 22.10 22.41
CA GLU A 140 71.27 23.27 23.07
C GLU A 140 72.15 23.95 22.02
N ILE A 141 71.81 25.18 21.60
CA ILE A 141 72.67 26.39 21.55
C ILE A 141 71.73 27.60 21.64
#